data_AF-A0A5M9ZW18-F1
#
_entry.id   AF-A0A5M9ZW18-F1
#
_cell.length_a   1.000
_cell.length_b   1.000
_cell.length_c   1.000
_cell.angle_alpha   90.00
_cell.angle_beta   90.00
_cell.angle_gamma   90.00
#
_symmetry.space_group_name_H-M   'P 1'
#
loop_
_entity.id
_entity.type
_entity.pdbx_description
1 polymer ?
#
loop_
_entity_poly.entity_id
_entity_poly.type
_entity_poly.pdbx_seq_one_letter_code
_entity_poly.pdbx_strand_id
1 'polypeptide(L)'
;MGIELIDTITPKNNGSFPMVNAKDVDVDGVRLPEKLEELAAGGNVESATDSDISNLFRLGDLTVSVAPRTGGQTVLVAPAMESGNMLRYLITDSDKTPVIVYDQPYVTANGWTGLPGNGEVSGAEGQVITVVEMTEQGAKARKAGSAVLPAPLA
;
A
#
# COMPACT_ATOMS: atom_id res chain seq x y z
N MET A 1 -33.93 53.14 20.64
CA MET A 1 -32.82 52.34 20.09
C MET A 1 -33.40 51.47 18.99
N GLY A 2 -33.30 51.91 17.73
CA GLY A 2 -33.71 51.11 16.58
C GLY A 2 -32.50 50.38 16.02
N ILE A 3 -32.58 49.07 15.90
CA ILE A 3 -31.55 48.24 15.28
C ILE A 3 -31.70 48.43 13.75
N GLU A 4 -30.72 49.05 13.10
CA GLU A 4 -30.65 49.14 11.64
C GLU A 4 -30.10 47.80 11.11
N LEU A 5 -31.02 46.89 10.80
CA LEU A 5 -30.70 45.61 10.17
C LEU A 5 -30.37 45.86 8.71
N ILE A 6 -29.07 45.98 8.39
CA ILE A 6 -28.44 45.57 7.12
C ILE A 6 -29.36 45.79 5.88
N ASP A 7 -29.71 47.04 5.58
CA ASP A 7 -30.49 47.42 4.38
C ASP A 7 -29.59 47.96 3.25
N THR A 8 -28.28 47.97 3.46
CA THR A 8 -27.31 48.62 2.55
C THR A 8 -26.58 47.68 1.61
N ILE A 9 -26.83 46.38 1.65
CA ILE A 9 -26.32 45.47 0.61
C ILE A 9 -27.35 45.40 -0.52
N THR A 10 -27.34 46.41 -1.38
CA THR A 10 -27.99 46.30 -2.69
C THR A 10 -27.11 45.41 -3.56
N PRO A 11 -27.63 44.28 -4.09
CA PRO A 11 -26.88 43.50 -5.08
C PRO A 11 -26.60 44.43 -6.27
N LYS A 12 -25.32 44.61 -6.63
CA LYS A 12 -24.89 45.55 -7.71
C LYS A 12 -25.55 45.27 -9.08
N ASN A 13 -26.25 44.14 -9.22
CA ASN A 13 -26.88 43.66 -10.46
C ASN A 13 -28.41 43.59 -10.38
N ASN A 14 -29.03 44.48 -9.60
CA ASN A 14 -30.49 44.69 -9.59
C ASN A 14 -31.32 43.41 -9.32
N GLY A 15 -30.83 42.53 -8.43
CA GLY A 15 -31.50 41.28 -8.05
C GLY A 15 -31.40 40.14 -9.08
N SER A 16 -30.78 40.36 -10.23
CA SER A 16 -30.43 39.29 -11.18
C SER A 16 -29.04 38.80 -10.84
N PHE A 17 -28.90 37.54 -10.44
CA PHE A 17 -27.59 36.90 -10.50
C PHE A 17 -27.19 36.90 -11.97
N PRO A 18 -26.13 37.64 -12.38
CA PRO A 18 -25.67 37.53 -13.74
C PRO A 18 -25.25 36.08 -13.93
N MET A 19 -25.82 35.39 -14.92
CA MET A 19 -25.23 34.15 -15.40
C MET A 19 -23.85 34.52 -15.93
N VAL A 20 -22.83 34.30 -15.11
CA VAL A 20 -21.43 34.44 -15.51
C VAL A 20 -21.14 33.34 -16.52
N ASN A 21 -20.49 33.67 -17.63
CA ASN A 21 -20.04 32.61 -18.53
C ASN A 21 -19.04 31.74 -17.77
N ALA A 22 -19.10 30.43 -17.98
CA ALA A 22 -18.18 29.49 -17.34
C ALA A 22 -16.71 29.92 -17.51
N LYS A 23 -16.32 30.43 -18.68
CA LYS A 23 -14.97 30.94 -18.96
C LYS A 23 -14.50 32.09 -18.07
N ASP A 24 -15.44 32.85 -17.51
CA ASP A 24 -15.18 34.04 -16.69
C ASP A 24 -15.23 33.70 -15.18
N VAL A 25 -15.52 32.45 -14.82
CA VAL A 25 -15.46 31.98 -13.44
C VAL A 25 -13.98 31.89 -13.04
N ASP A 26 -13.66 32.49 -11.90
CA ASP A 26 -12.36 32.43 -11.26
C ASP A 26 -12.41 31.39 -10.13
N VAL A 27 -11.45 30.49 -10.11
CA VAL A 27 -11.26 29.46 -9.09
C VAL A 27 -9.85 29.64 -8.55
N ASP A 28 -9.73 30.15 -7.33
CA ASP A 28 -8.47 30.38 -6.63
C ASP A 28 -7.45 31.22 -7.43
N GLY A 29 -7.92 32.24 -8.15
CA GLY A 29 -7.09 33.14 -8.95
C GLY A 29 -6.74 32.63 -10.34
N VAL A 30 -7.35 31.53 -10.78
CA VAL A 30 -7.17 30.93 -12.12
C VAL A 30 -8.53 30.86 -12.81
N ARG A 31 -8.56 31.12 -14.13
CA ARG A 31 -9.81 31.02 -14.89
C ARG A 31 -10.24 29.57 -15.02
N LEU A 32 -11.54 29.32 -14.93
CA LEU A 32 -12.11 27.98 -14.97
C LEU A 32 -11.59 27.11 -16.14
N PRO A 33 -11.46 27.60 -17.39
CA PRO A 33 -10.91 26.80 -18.47
C PRO A 33 -9.47 26.31 -18.20
N GLU A 34 -8.61 27.20 -17.70
CA GLU A 34 -7.22 26.87 -17.36
C GLU A 34 -7.18 25.87 -16.19
N LYS A 35 -8.06 26.03 -15.20
CA LYS A 35 -8.16 25.09 -14.08
C LYS A 35 -8.64 23.70 -14.51
N LEU A 36 -9.56 23.63 -15.48
CA LEU A 36 -10.00 22.36 -16.05
C LEU A 36 -8.87 21.66 -16.83
N GLU A 37 -8.04 22.41 -17.55
CA GLU A 37 -6.87 21.85 -18.24
C GLU A 37 -5.84 21.28 -17.26
N GLU A 38 -5.58 21.98 -16.14
CA GLU A 38 -4.70 21.47 -15.06
C GLU A 38 -5.24 20.17 -14.46
N LEU A 39 -6.54 20.11 -14.17
CA LEU A 39 -7.18 18.91 -13.62
C LEU A 39 -7.16 17.75 -14.62
N ALA A 40 -7.34 18.02 -15.91
CA ALA A 40 -7.24 17.00 -16.96
C ALA A 40 -5.80 16.48 -17.11
N ALA A 41 -4.79 17.32 -16.91
CA ALA A 41 -3.38 16.93 -16.97
C ALA A 41 -2.92 16.07 -15.77
N GLY A 42 -3.58 16.19 -14.61
CA GLY A 42 -3.28 15.42 -13.40
C GLY A 42 -3.70 13.94 -13.42
N GLY A 43 -4.31 13.47 -14.51
CA GLY A 43 -4.94 12.17 -14.60
C GLY A 43 -6.35 12.18 -14.01
N ASN A 44 -7.31 11.59 -14.72
CA ASN A 44 -8.70 11.47 -14.25
C ASN A 44 -9.01 10.03 -13.86
N VAL A 45 -9.94 9.85 -12.92
CA VAL A 45 -10.42 8.52 -12.50
C VAL A 45 -10.95 7.71 -13.69
N GLU A 46 -11.49 8.39 -14.71
CA GLU A 46 -12.02 7.76 -15.92
C GLU A 46 -10.93 7.17 -16.83
N SER A 47 -9.66 7.56 -16.69
CA SER A 47 -8.54 6.94 -17.42
C SER A 47 -7.92 5.74 -16.70
N ALA A 48 -8.33 5.46 -15.46
CA ALA A 48 -7.84 4.29 -14.73
C ALA A 48 -8.35 3.02 -15.42
N THR A 49 -7.44 2.10 -15.71
CA THR A 49 -7.80 0.80 -16.27
C THR A 49 -8.24 -0.17 -15.17
N ASP A 50 -8.97 -1.22 -15.54
CA ASP A 50 -9.29 -2.32 -14.60
C ASP A 50 -8.02 -2.93 -13.98
N SER A 51 -6.90 -2.93 -14.73
CA SER A 51 -5.60 -3.36 -14.25
C SER A 51 -5.05 -2.44 -13.16
N ASP A 52 -5.18 -1.12 -13.32
CA ASP A 52 -4.72 -0.15 -12.31
C ASP A 52 -5.48 -0.35 -11.01
N ILE A 53 -6.82 -0.49 -11.09
CA ILE A 53 -7.68 -0.75 -9.95
C ILE A 53 -7.33 -2.10 -9.30
N SER A 54 -7.10 -3.14 -10.10
CA SER A 54 -6.74 -4.47 -9.59
C SER A 54 -5.38 -4.48 -8.89
N ASN A 55 -4.42 -3.68 -9.36
CA ASN A 55 -3.09 -3.58 -8.76
C ASN A 55 -3.12 -2.95 -7.36
N LEU A 56 -4.13 -2.15 -7.01
CA LEU A 56 -4.26 -1.60 -5.66
C LEU A 56 -4.51 -2.68 -4.59
N PHE A 57 -5.13 -3.80 -4.97
CA PHE A 57 -5.55 -4.87 -4.04
C PHE A 57 -4.78 -6.17 -4.25
N ARG A 58 -3.69 -6.11 -5.00
CA ARG A 58 -2.87 -7.27 -5.30
C ARG A 58 -1.75 -7.41 -4.27
N LEU A 59 -1.46 -8.66 -3.92
CA LEU A 59 -0.27 -9.01 -3.13
C LEU A 59 0.99 -8.75 -3.97
N GLY A 60 1.89 -7.93 -3.46
CA GLY A 60 3.20 -7.69 -4.08
C GLY A 60 4.16 -8.86 -3.88
N ASP A 61 5.26 -8.83 -4.63
CA ASP A 61 6.23 -9.92 -4.65
C ASP A 61 7.47 -9.57 -3.79
N LEU A 62 7.94 -10.54 -3.01
CA LEU A 62 9.25 -10.52 -2.36
C LEU A 62 10.15 -11.57 -3.02
N THR A 63 11.40 -11.20 -3.27
CA THR A 63 12.47 -12.15 -3.54
C THR A 63 13.05 -12.62 -2.21
N VAL A 64 12.93 -13.91 -1.92
CA VAL A 64 13.51 -14.54 -0.74
C VAL A 64 14.72 -15.35 -1.19
N SER A 65 15.89 -15.01 -0.68
CA SER A 65 17.14 -15.74 -0.91
C SER A 65 17.61 -16.37 0.39
N VAL A 66 18.14 -17.59 0.32
CA VAL A 66 18.54 -18.35 1.51
C VAL A 66 19.94 -18.91 1.32
N ALA A 67 20.80 -18.69 2.31
CA ALA A 67 22.14 -19.25 2.36
C ALA A 67 22.28 -20.17 3.58
N PRO A 68 23.03 -21.28 3.47
CA PRO A 68 23.29 -22.15 4.61
C PRO A 68 24.25 -21.47 5.60
N ARG A 69 24.07 -21.73 6.89
CA ARG A 69 24.87 -21.19 8.00
C ARG A 69 25.10 -22.29 9.05
N THR A 70 26.16 -22.19 9.85
CA THR A 70 26.32 -23.05 11.02
C THR A 70 25.14 -22.87 11.97
N GLY A 71 24.42 -23.95 12.26
CA GLY A 71 23.22 -23.92 13.10
C GLY A 71 21.93 -23.44 12.41
N GLY A 72 21.90 -23.34 11.07
CA GLY A 72 20.66 -23.09 10.32
C GLY A 72 20.87 -22.43 8.96
N GLN A 73 20.10 -21.40 8.68
CA GLN A 73 20.15 -20.65 7.43
C GLN A 73 20.08 -19.14 7.70
N THR A 74 20.49 -18.35 6.71
CA THR A 74 20.32 -16.90 6.68
C THR A 74 19.41 -16.54 5.51
N VAL A 75 18.38 -15.75 5.79
CA VAL A 75 17.36 -15.30 4.85
C VAL A 75 17.61 -13.84 4.51
N LEU A 76 17.63 -13.54 3.21
CA LEU A 76 17.67 -12.19 2.68
C LEU A 76 16.38 -11.93 1.90
N VAL A 77 15.79 -10.76 2.11
CA VAL A 77 14.52 -10.34 1.51
C VAL A 77 14.76 -9.08 0.68
N ALA A 78 14.29 -9.08 -0.56
CA ALA A 78 14.28 -7.92 -1.43
C ALA A 78 12.88 -7.74 -2.07
N PRO A 79 12.39 -6.50 -2.28
CA PRO A 79 12.99 -5.23 -1.85
C PRO A 79 13.07 -5.11 -0.33
N ALA A 80 13.79 -4.09 0.16
CA ALA A 80 13.80 -3.79 1.58
C ALA A 80 12.37 -3.52 2.07
N MET A 81 12.10 -3.95 3.31
CA MET A 81 10.83 -3.73 3.98
C MET A 81 10.46 -2.25 3.98
N GLU A 82 9.22 -1.92 3.66
CA GLU A 82 8.72 -0.55 3.71
C GLU A 82 8.59 -0.08 5.16
N SER A 83 8.74 1.24 5.37
CA SER A 83 8.59 1.84 6.69
C SER A 83 7.16 1.64 7.22
N GLY A 84 7.02 1.27 8.49
CA GLY A 84 5.72 0.97 9.11
C GLY A 84 5.18 -0.44 8.81
N ASN A 85 5.97 -1.26 8.11
CA ASN A 85 5.72 -2.68 7.94
C ASN A 85 6.65 -3.53 8.81
N MET A 86 6.34 -4.82 8.87
CA MET A 86 7.10 -5.85 9.56
C MET A 86 7.18 -7.12 8.73
N LEU A 87 8.25 -7.90 8.92
CA LEU A 87 8.44 -9.18 8.25
C LEU A 87 8.13 -10.35 9.20
N ARG A 88 7.40 -11.33 8.68
CA ARG A 88 7.19 -12.62 9.33
C ARG A 88 7.45 -13.77 8.39
N TYR A 89 7.68 -14.94 8.95
CA TYR A 89 7.89 -16.15 8.18
C TYR A 89 7.19 -17.36 8.79
N LEU A 90 7.01 -18.38 7.94
CA LEU A 90 6.60 -19.73 8.30
C LEU A 90 7.44 -20.71 7.48
N ILE A 91 7.95 -21.76 8.13
CA ILE A 91 8.66 -22.86 7.47
C ILE A 91 7.71 -24.06 7.43
N THR A 92 7.50 -24.61 6.25
CA THR A 92 6.65 -25.79 6.02
C THR A 92 7.37 -26.83 5.19
N ASP A 93 6.86 -28.06 5.19
CA ASP A 93 7.20 -29.02 4.16
C ASP A 93 6.77 -28.47 2.78
N SER A 94 7.41 -28.93 1.71
CA SER A 94 7.21 -28.39 0.36
C SER A 94 5.77 -28.55 -0.16
N ASP A 95 5.07 -29.59 0.30
CA ASP A 95 3.66 -29.87 -0.01
C ASP A 95 2.65 -29.10 0.85
N LYS A 96 3.12 -28.35 1.85
CA LYS A 96 2.28 -27.61 2.81
C LYS A 96 2.51 -26.09 2.75
N THR A 97 3.02 -25.59 1.63
CA THR A 97 3.28 -24.17 1.43
C THR A 97 1.97 -23.36 1.58
N PRO A 98 1.92 -22.35 2.46
CA PRO A 98 0.71 -21.58 2.69
C PRO A 98 0.38 -20.66 1.50
N VAL A 99 -0.92 -20.44 1.26
CA VAL A 99 -1.38 -19.42 0.30
C VAL A 99 -1.50 -18.08 1.02
N ILE A 100 -0.78 -17.08 0.51
CA ILE A 100 -0.82 -15.71 1.06
C ILE A 100 -1.80 -14.86 0.26
N VAL A 101 -2.67 -14.15 0.96
CA VAL A 101 -3.73 -13.32 0.40
C VAL A 101 -3.54 -11.90 0.88
N TYR A 102 -3.65 -10.95 -0.04
CA TYR A 102 -3.56 -9.53 0.26
C TYR A 102 -4.56 -9.13 1.38
N ASP A 103 -4.10 -8.24 2.27
CA ASP A 103 -4.89 -7.69 3.37
C ASP A 103 -5.46 -8.71 4.37
N GLN A 104 -4.92 -9.93 4.39
CA GLN A 104 -5.21 -10.92 5.44
C GLN A 104 -4.19 -10.85 6.58
N PRO A 105 -4.60 -11.14 7.83
CA PRO A 105 -3.71 -11.11 8.98
C PRO A 105 -2.88 -12.40 9.12
N TYR A 106 -1.56 -12.27 9.27
CA TYR A 106 -0.64 -13.40 9.46
C TYR A 106 0.13 -13.26 10.78
N VAL A 107 -0.51 -13.69 11.87
CA VAL A 107 -0.07 -13.42 13.25
C VAL A 107 0.52 -14.65 13.96
N THR A 108 1.11 -14.45 15.14
CA THR A 108 1.80 -15.50 15.91
C THR A 108 0.83 -16.58 16.36
N ALA A 109 -0.41 -16.19 16.68
CA ALA A 109 -1.49 -17.12 16.98
C ALA A 109 -1.77 -18.11 15.83
N ASN A 110 -1.42 -17.76 14.59
CA ASN A 110 -1.57 -18.60 13.40
C ASN A 110 -0.26 -19.31 13.01
N GLY A 111 0.74 -19.35 13.91
CA GLY A 111 2.02 -20.02 13.68
C GLY A 111 3.11 -19.17 13.02
N TRP A 112 2.83 -17.91 12.66
CA TRP A 112 3.81 -17.04 11.99
C TRP A 112 4.80 -16.42 12.96
N THR A 113 6.10 -16.52 12.66
CA THR A 113 7.17 -16.00 13.51
C THR A 113 7.72 -14.69 12.94
N GLY A 114 8.12 -13.74 13.78
CA GLY A 114 8.83 -12.54 13.33
C GLY A 114 10.18 -12.91 12.70
N LEU A 115 10.49 -12.38 11.51
CA LEU A 115 11.79 -12.59 10.90
C LEU A 115 12.83 -11.76 11.66
N PRO A 116 13.88 -12.37 12.23
CA PRO A 116 14.93 -11.62 12.91
C PRO A 116 15.65 -10.66 11.96
N GLY A 117 16.12 -9.52 12.47
CA GLY A 117 16.80 -8.51 11.65
C GLY A 117 18.11 -9.00 11.00
N ASN A 118 18.72 -10.05 11.54
CA ASN A 118 19.88 -10.73 10.96
C ASN A 118 19.50 -11.87 9.99
N GLY A 119 18.20 -12.11 9.78
CA GLY A 119 17.68 -13.13 8.86
C GLY A 119 17.91 -14.57 9.30
N GLU A 120 18.38 -14.82 10.53
CA GLU A 120 18.70 -16.17 10.97
C GLU A 120 17.44 -16.99 11.25
N VAL A 121 17.36 -18.15 10.61
CA VAL A 121 16.27 -19.12 10.79
C VAL A 121 16.86 -20.53 10.91
N SER A 122 16.04 -21.48 11.36
CA SER A 122 16.42 -22.89 11.47
C SER A 122 15.32 -23.76 10.87
N GLY A 123 15.64 -24.44 9.78
CA GLY A 123 14.78 -25.47 9.19
C GLY A 123 15.60 -26.62 8.60
N ALA A 124 14.90 -27.67 8.18
CA ALA A 124 15.50 -28.81 7.50
C ALA A 124 15.69 -28.55 6.00
N GLU A 125 16.64 -29.25 5.39
CA GLU A 125 16.83 -29.23 3.93
C GLU A 125 15.54 -29.60 3.20
N GLY A 126 15.22 -28.84 2.14
CA GLY A 126 14.05 -29.12 1.29
C GLY A 126 12.73 -28.57 1.84
N GLN A 127 12.69 -28.04 3.07
CA GLN A 127 11.55 -27.27 3.55
C GLN A 127 11.45 -25.93 2.83
N VAL A 128 10.25 -25.35 2.80
CA VAL A 128 9.99 -24.05 2.18
C VAL A 128 9.79 -23.02 3.27
N ILE A 129 10.60 -21.96 3.24
CA ILE A 129 10.32 -20.75 4.00
C ILE A 129 9.43 -19.84 3.16
N THR A 130 8.31 -19.41 3.74
CA THR A 130 7.46 -18.35 3.19
C THR A 130 7.63 -17.12 4.07
N VAL A 131 7.95 -15.98 3.47
CA VAL A 131 8.08 -14.67 4.13
C VAL A 131 6.95 -13.77 3.66
N VAL A 132 6.36 -13.03 4.60
CA VAL A 132 5.31 -12.05 4.35
C VAL A 132 5.72 -10.71 4.96
N GLU A 133 5.67 -9.67 4.13
CA GLU A 133 5.68 -8.28 4.58
C GLU A 133 4.25 -7.84 4.85
N MET A 134 4.03 -7.24 6.01
CA MET A 134 2.71 -6.85 6.48
C MET A 134 2.74 -5.54 7.23
N THR A 135 1.61 -4.84 7.28
CA THR A 135 1.47 -3.63 8.08
C THR A 135 1.70 -3.95 9.56
N GLU A 136 2.42 -3.10 10.28
CA GLU A 136 2.57 -3.25 11.74
C GLU A 136 1.20 -3.22 12.43
N GLN A 137 0.34 -2.29 12.02
CA GLN A 137 -1.02 -2.22 12.51
C GLN A 137 -1.90 -3.25 11.79
N GLY A 138 -2.41 -4.23 12.52
CA GLY A 138 -3.35 -5.23 12.02
C GLY A 138 -2.72 -6.41 11.28
N ALA A 139 -1.39 -6.45 11.13
CA ALA A 139 -0.63 -7.56 10.54
C ALA A 139 -1.09 -7.96 9.13
N LYS A 140 -1.51 -6.98 8.32
CA LYS A 140 -2.15 -7.19 7.02
C LYS A 140 -1.12 -7.36 5.92
N ALA A 141 -1.17 -8.48 5.19
CA ALA A 141 -0.21 -8.78 4.13
C ALA A 141 -0.21 -7.73 3.01
N ARG A 142 0.99 -7.37 2.57
CA ARG A 142 1.26 -6.46 1.45
C ARG A 142 2.12 -7.13 0.39
N LYS A 143 3.13 -7.89 0.80
CA LYS A 143 4.00 -8.64 -0.11
C LYS A 143 4.33 -10.01 0.44
N ALA A 144 4.63 -10.97 -0.43
CA ALA A 144 5.11 -12.27 0.00
C ALA A 144 6.11 -12.87 -0.98
N GLY A 145 6.92 -13.80 -0.48
CA GLY A 145 7.86 -14.58 -1.27
C GLY A 145 8.24 -15.85 -0.55
N SER A 146 8.81 -16.81 -1.27
CA SER A 146 9.19 -18.09 -0.70
C SER A 146 10.47 -18.62 -1.30
N ALA A 147 11.18 -19.46 -0.56
CA ALA A 147 12.36 -20.16 -1.03
C ALA A 147 12.50 -21.53 -0.37
N VAL A 148 13.18 -22.44 -1.07
CA VAL A 148 13.56 -23.75 -0.52
C VAL A 148 14.81 -23.59 0.34
N LEU A 149 14.79 -24.16 1.54
CA LEU A 149 15.91 -24.14 2.46
C LEU A 149 16.99 -25.12 2.02
N PRO A 150 18.27 -24.70 1.92
CA PRO A 150 19.40 -25.60 1.78
C PRO A 150 19.68 -26.33 3.11
N ALA A 151 20.47 -27.41 3.05
CA ALA A 151 21.00 -28.04 4.25
C ALA A 151 21.79 -27.03 5.11
N PRO A 152 21.60 -27.02 6.45
CA PRO A 152 22.46 -26.26 7.35
C PRO A 152 23.93 -26.68 7.22
N LEU A 153 24.84 -25.75 7.51
CA LEU A 153 26.25 -26.14 7.68
C LEU A 153 26.41 -26.87 9.02
N ALA A 154 27.26 -27.90 9.02
CA ALA A 154 27.65 -28.63 10.21
C ALA A 154 28.44 -27.77 11.20
#